data_AF-A0A820PX23-F1
#
_entry.id   AF-A0A820PX23-F1
#
_cell.length_a   1.000
_cell.length_b   1.000
_cell.length_c   1.000
_cell.angle_alpha   90.00
_cell.angle_beta   90.00
_cell.angle_gamma   90.00
#
_symmetry.space_group_name_H-M   'P 1'
#
loop_
_entity.id
_entity.type
_entity.pdbx_description
1 polymer ?
#
loop_
_entity_poly.entity_id
_entity_poly.type
_entity_poly.pdbx_seq_one_letter_code
_entity_poly.pdbx_strand_id
1 'polypeptide(L)'
;MELGEYRAARKYLNSLLSETNDGGVLINDPNLATIYSCLGMIYARQGLHGDALKVFKQALNTQARLEYSNNNALASIHNNIGLAYVGLGYMNEAEETLAKALRIQLREVNSNQQQLGSIYGDIGYVYYMKDSYSK
;
A
#
# COMPACT_ATOMS: atom_id res chain seq x y z
N MET A 1 21.23 8.27 8.68
CA MET A 1 20.90 9.35 7.74
C MET A 1 19.39 9.37 7.41
N GLU A 2 18.66 8.25 7.55
CA GLU A 2 17.31 8.07 6.99
C GLU A 2 16.14 8.74 7.76
N LEU A 3 16.23 8.93 9.08
CA LEU A 3 15.10 9.49 9.87
C LEU A 3 14.75 10.95 9.52
N GLY A 4 15.71 11.74 9.04
CA GLY A 4 15.50 13.13 8.66
C GLY A 4 14.70 13.28 7.36
N GLU A 5 15.03 12.44 6.36
CA GLU A 5 14.39 12.46 5.05
C GLU A 5 12.93 11.99 5.11
N TYR A 6 12.64 10.96 5.92
CA TYR A 6 11.25 10.52 6.14
C TYR A 6 10.40 11.58 6.85
N ARG A 7 10.98 12.34 7.79
CA ARG A 7 10.28 13.45 8.45
C ARG A 7 9.98 14.58 7.48
N ALA A 8 10.93 14.92 6.60
CA ALA A 8 10.72 15.91 5.55
C ALA A 8 9.64 15.44 4.56
N ALA A 9 9.76 14.22 4.03
CA ALA A 9 8.79 13.64 3.10
C ALA A 9 7.37 13.60 3.70
N ARG A 10 7.23 13.18 4.96
CA ARG A 10 5.95 13.22 5.67
C ARG A 10 5.42 14.64 5.84
N LYS A 11 6.28 15.62 6.13
CA LYS A 11 5.86 17.03 6.25
C LYS A 11 5.33 17.56 4.92
N TYR A 12 6.02 17.29 3.81
CA TYR A 12 5.55 17.68 2.47
C TYR A 12 4.22 17.01 2.11
N LEU A 13 4.10 15.70 2.33
CA LEU A 13 2.85 14.97 2.04
C LEU A 13 1.69 15.47 2.92
N ASN A 14 1.93 15.75 4.19
CA ASN A 14 0.89 16.30 5.08
C ASN A 14 0.49 17.74 4.71
N SER A 15 1.44 18.58 4.25
CA SER A 15 1.12 19.93 3.73
C SER A 15 0.22 19.83 2.51
N LEU A 16 0.56 18.93 1.58
CA LEU A 16 -0.24 18.68 0.40
C LEU A 16 -1.64 18.15 0.78
N LEU A 17 -1.74 17.27 1.79
CA LEU A 17 -3.02 16.82 2.32
C LEU A 17 -3.84 17.96 2.96
N SER A 18 -3.22 18.90 3.68
CA SER A 18 -3.94 20.05 4.23
C SER A 18 -4.42 21.03 3.16
N GLU A 19 -3.60 21.30 2.14
CA GLU A 19 -3.96 22.17 1.02
C GLU A 19 -5.08 21.56 0.17
N THR A 20 -5.09 20.23 0.02
CA THR A 20 -6.12 19.50 -0.73
C THR A 20 -7.42 19.29 0.07
N ASN A 21 -7.37 19.30 1.41
CA ASN A 21 -8.56 19.14 2.27
C ASN A 21 -9.36 20.42 2.48
N ASP A 22 -8.78 21.61 2.26
CA ASP A 22 -9.39 22.90 2.60
C ASP A 22 -10.53 23.35 1.67
N GLY A 23 -10.95 22.50 0.72
CA GLY A 23 -11.92 22.87 -0.30
C GLY A 23 -13.05 21.87 -0.58
N GLY A 24 -13.17 20.74 0.13
CA GLY A 24 -14.26 19.75 -0.06
C GLY A 24 -14.35 19.07 -1.45
N VAL A 25 -13.59 19.55 -2.44
CA VAL A 25 -13.71 19.22 -3.87
C VAL A 25 -12.97 17.93 -4.26
N LEU A 26 -12.09 17.38 -3.42
CA LEU A 26 -11.13 16.32 -3.84
C LEU A 26 -11.29 14.98 -3.14
N ILE A 27 -12.49 14.66 -2.64
CA ILE A 27 -12.83 13.31 -2.14
C ILE A 27 -12.57 12.23 -3.23
N ASN A 28 -12.56 12.65 -4.50
CA ASN A 28 -12.41 11.85 -5.71
C ASN A 28 -11.13 12.17 -6.52
N ASP A 29 -10.05 12.67 -5.91
CA ASP A 29 -8.76 12.86 -6.61
C ASP A 29 -7.89 11.59 -6.58
N PRO A 30 -7.51 11.02 -7.75
CA PRO A 30 -6.55 9.92 -7.81
C PRO A 30 -5.20 10.22 -7.14
N ASN A 31 -4.76 11.48 -7.11
CA ASN A 31 -3.52 11.90 -6.45
C ASN A 31 -3.57 11.66 -4.95
N LEU A 32 -4.75 11.81 -4.34
CA LEU A 32 -4.92 11.61 -2.89
C LEU A 32 -4.65 10.15 -2.48
N ALA A 33 -5.05 9.17 -3.31
CA ALA A 33 -4.73 7.77 -3.07
C ALA A 33 -3.22 7.50 -3.17
N THR A 34 -2.54 8.14 -4.12
CA THR A 34 -1.07 8.05 -4.29
C THR A 34 -0.34 8.65 -3.08
N ILE A 35 -0.78 9.82 -2.59
CA ILE A 35 -0.20 10.46 -1.41
C ILE A 35 -0.31 9.57 -0.17
N TYR A 36 -1.49 9.01 0.09
CA TYR A 36 -1.67 8.06 1.19
C TYR A 36 -0.82 6.80 1.00
N SER A 37 -0.68 6.29 -0.22
CA SER A 37 0.19 5.14 -0.49
C SER A 37 1.66 5.46 -0.17
N CYS A 38 2.17 6.62 -0.58
CA CYS A 38 3.51 7.08 -0.25
C CYS A 38 3.72 7.23 1.26
N LEU A 39 2.76 7.82 1.96
CA LEU A 39 2.83 7.99 3.41
C LEU A 39 2.82 6.62 4.14
N GLY A 40 2.00 5.68 3.68
CA GLY A 40 1.98 4.32 4.21
C GLY A 40 3.32 3.60 4.03
N MET A 41 3.97 3.75 2.87
CA MET A 41 5.30 3.18 2.62
C MET A 41 6.36 3.80 3.55
N ILE A 42 6.29 5.11 3.81
CA ILE A 42 7.18 5.78 4.77
C ILE A 42 7.03 5.18 6.17
N TYR A 43 5.78 4.99 6.64
CA TYR A 43 5.54 4.36 7.93
C TYR A 43 6.05 2.91 7.97
N ALA A 44 5.82 2.13 6.91
CA ALA A 44 6.29 0.75 6.83
C ALA A 44 7.82 0.66 6.89
N ARG A 45 8.55 1.55 6.20
CA ARG A 45 10.02 1.62 6.24
C ARG A 45 10.56 2.03 7.61
N GLN A 46 9.76 2.73 8.42
CA GLN A 46 10.10 3.07 9.81
C GLN A 46 9.78 1.93 10.80
N GLY A 47 9.29 0.78 10.33
CA GLY A 47 8.81 -0.30 11.19
C GLY A 47 7.44 -0.02 11.83
N LEU A 48 6.79 1.09 11.49
CA LEU A 48 5.48 1.49 12.01
C LEU A 48 4.37 0.83 11.19
N HIS A 49 4.38 -0.50 11.10
CA HIS A 49 3.50 -1.27 10.23
C HIS A 49 2.01 -1.09 10.55
N GLY A 50 1.64 -0.90 11.82
CA GLY A 50 0.26 -0.63 12.23
C GLY A 50 -0.26 0.72 11.72
N ASP A 51 0.58 1.77 11.73
CA ASP A 51 0.21 3.07 11.18
C ASP A 51 0.23 3.04 9.65
N ALA A 52 1.17 2.32 9.05
CA ALA A 52 1.19 2.05 7.61
C ALA A 52 -0.15 1.45 7.14
N LEU A 53 -0.67 0.44 7.85
CA LEU A 53 -1.97 -0.17 7.53
C LEU A 53 -3.12 0.84 7.58
N LYS A 54 -3.17 1.72 8.59
CA LYS A 54 -4.22 2.76 8.68
C LYS A 54 -4.19 3.66 7.45
N VAL A 55 -3.00 4.10 7.04
CA VAL A 55 -2.82 5.00 5.91
C VAL A 55 -3.11 4.29 4.58
N PHE A 56 -2.66 3.04 4.38
CA PHE A 56 -3.01 2.29 3.19
C PHE A 56 -4.51 2.03 3.06
N LYS A 57 -5.23 1.84 4.18
CA LYS A 57 -6.70 1.77 4.17
C LYS A 57 -7.35 3.09 3.74
N GLN A 58 -6.76 4.23 4.10
CA GLN A 58 -7.20 5.53 3.55
C GLN A 58 -6.98 5.60 2.04
N ALA A 59 -5.86 5.09 1.53
CA ALA A 59 -5.61 5.00 0.08
C ALA A 59 -6.65 4.12 -0.64
N LEU A 60 -6.99 2.95 -0.08
CA LEU A 60 -8.06 2.08 -0.61
C LEU A 60 -9.42 2.79 -0.62
N ASN A 61 -9.78 3.44 0.48
CA ASN A 61 -11.04 4.17 0.58
C ASN A 61 -11.11 5.32 -0.43
N THR A 62 -9.99 5.98 -0.73
CA THR A 62 -9.93 7.00 -1.78
C THR A 62 -10.11 6.39 -3.17
N GLN A 63 -9.40 5.30 -3.49
CA GLN A 63 -9.59 4.58 -4.76
C GLN A 63 -11.04 4.12 -4.96
N ALA A 64 -11.70 3.64 -3.91
CA ALA A 64 -13.08 3.17 -3.96
C ALA A 64 -14.12 4.27 -4.24
N ARG A 65 -13.76 5.55 -4.04
CA ARG A 65 -14.64 6.70 -4.32
C ARG A 65 -14.41 7.30 -5.71
N LEU A 66 -13.32 6.92 -6.39
CA LEU A 66 -13.07 7.36 -7.75
C LEU A 66 -14.08 6.72 -8.70
N GLU A 67 -14.63 7.50 -9.63
CA GLU A 67 -15.51 6.98 -10.69
C GLU A 67 -14.81 5.94 -11.58
N TYR A 68 -13.48 6.06 -11.70
CA TYR A 68 -12.62 5.13 -12.41
C TYR A 68 -11.55 4.58 -11.46
N SER A 69 -11.72 3.32 -11.04
CA SER A 69 -10.72 2.61 -10.23
C SER A 69 -9.47 2.35 -11.05
N ASN A 70 -8.32 2.76 -10.54
CA ASN A 70 -7.04 2.39 -11.12
C ASN A 70 -6.60 1.03 -10.53
N ASN A 71 -6.83 -0.04 -11.29
CA ASN A 71 -6.58 -1.40 -10.83
C ASN A 71 -5.09 -1.68 -10.57
N ASN A 72 -4.17 -1.04 -11.31
CA ASN A 72 -2.74 -1.11 -11.02
C ASN A 72 -2.40 -0.48 -9.65
N ALA A 73 -2.98 0.68 -9.36
CA ALA A 73 -2.83 1.34 -8.06
C ALA A 73 -3.47 0.52 -6.94
N LEU A 74 -4.66 -0.04 -7.16
CA LEU A 74 -5.37 -0.89 -6.20
C LEU A 74 -4.55 -2.13 -5.85
N ALA A 75 -3.98 -2.80 -6.87
CA ALA A 75 -3.08 -3.93 -6.65
C ALA A 75 -1.83 -3.52 -5.86
N SER A 76 -1.30 -2.31 -6.09
CA SER A 76 -0.08 -1.83 -5.40
C SER A 76 -0.37 -1.58 -3.93
N ILE A 77 -1.51 -0.97 -3.63
CA ILE A 77 -1.95 -0.73 -2.26
C ILE A 77 -2.15 -2.07 -1.53
N HIS A 78 -2.81 -3.05 -2.17
CA HIS A 78 -2.96 -4.39 -1.58
C HIS A 78 -1.61 -5.08 -1.34
N ASN A 79 -0.66 -4.96 -2.28
CA ASN A 79 0.67 -5.51 -2.10
C ASN A 79 1.36 -4.94 -0.85
N ASN A 80 1.33 -3.62 -0.71
CA ASN A 80 1.92 -2.93 0.43
C ASN A 80 1.22 -3.24 1.76
N ILE A 81 -0.10 -3.43 1.76
CA ILE A 81 -0.84 -3.91 2.94
C ILE A 81 -0.39 -5.33 3.30
N GLY A 82 -0.20 -6.20 2.31
CA GLY A 82 0.35 -7.55 2.52
C GLY A 82 1.70 -7.51 3.23
N LEU A 83 2.64 -6.71 2.73
CA LEU A 83 3.94 -6.51 3.37
C LEU A 83 3.84 -5.90 4.78
N ALA A 84 2.91 -4.98 5.00
CA ALA A 84 2.68 -4.42 6.34
C ALA A 84 2.16 -5.50 7.32
N TYR A 85 1.31 -6.43 6.87
CA TYR A 85 0.91 -7.58 7.68
C TYR A 85 2.08 -8.53 7.97
N VAL A 86 2.99 -8.75 7.01
CA VAL A 86 4.24 -9.50 7.25
C VAL A 86 5.06 -8.87 8.36
N GLY A 87 5.26 -7.53 8.31
CA GLY A 87 5.97 -6.79 9.34
C GLY A 87 5.31 -6.85 10.74
N LEU A 88 4.03 -7.19 10.82
CA LEU A 88 3.30 -7.40 12.08
C LEU A 88 3.22 -8.88 12.51
N GLY A 89 3.74 -9.81 11.71
CA GLY A 89 3.66 -11.26 11.97
C GLY A 89 2.33 -11.92 11.54
N TYR A 90 1.43 -11.18 10.89
CA TYR A 90 0.12 -11.65 10.47
C TYR A 90 0.18 -12.34 9.09
N MET A 91 0.78 -13.53 9.05
CA MET A 91 1.12 -14.20 7.79
C MET A 91 -0.09 -14.66 6.98
N ASN A 92 -1.20 -15.02 7.63
CA ASN A 92 -2.42 -15.45 6.93
C ASN A 92 -3.11 -14.24 6.26
N GLU A 93 -3.19 -13.12 6.97
CA GLU A 93 -3.72 -11.86 6.45
C GLU A 93 -2.84 -11.31 5.33
N ALA A 94 -1.51 -11.46 5.44
CA ALA A 94 -0.58 -11.13 4.38
C ALA A 94 -0.85 -11.96 3.11
N GLU A 95 -0.92 -13.28 3.23
CA GLU A 95 -1.22 -14.20 2.12
C GLU A 95 -2.53 -13.85 1.42
N GLU A 96 -3.62 -13.69 2.18
CA GLU A 96 -4.92 -13.32 1.62
C GLU A 96 -4.89 -11.97 0.89
N THR A 97 -4.16 -10.99 1.44
CA THR A 97 -4.07 -9.66 0.84
C THR A 97 -3.23 -9.66 -0.42
N LEU A 98 -2.09 -10.37 -0.43
CA LEU A 98 -1.24 -10.52 -1.61
C LEU A 98 -1.97 -11.31 -2.73
N ALA A 99 -2.75 -12.34 -2.37
CA ALA A 99 -3.59 -13.05 -3.33
C ALA A 99 -4.65 -12.14 -3.97
N LYS A 100 -5.20 -11.16 -3.23
CA LYS A 100 -6.07 -10.12 -3.80
C LYS A 100 -5.32 -9.22 -4.77
N ALA A 101 -4.11 -8.75 -4.42
CA ALA A 101 -3.28 -7.96 -5.32
C ALA A 101 -2.99 -8.70 -6.64
N LEU A 102 -2.64 -9.99 -6.54
CA LEU A 102 -2.37 -10.85 -7.69
C LEU A 102 -3.60 -11.00 -8.59
N ARG A 103 -4.77 -11.28 -8.00
CA ARG A 103 -6.03 -11.42 -8.76
C ARG A 103 -6.42 -10.15 -9.49
N ILE A 104 -6.17 -8.97 -8.91
CA ILE A 104 -6.41 -7.69 -9.57
C ILE A 104 -5.48 -7.57 -10.77
N GLN A 105 -4.17 -7.78 -10.59
CA GLN A 105 -3.22 -7.66 -11.69
C GLN A 105 -3.47 -8.63 -12.84
N LEU A 106 -3.81 -9.90 -12.55
CA LEU A 106 -4.05 -10.90 -13.58
C LEU A 106 -5.32 -10.64 -14.41
N ARG A 107 -6.24 -9.80 -13.91
CA ARG A 107 -7.46 -9.41 -14.65
C ARG A 107 -7.24 -8.19 -15.55
N GLU A 108 -6.14 -7.46 -15.35
CA GLU A 108 -5.82 -6.28 -16.13
C GLU A 108 -5.16 -6.64 -17.46
N VAL A 109 -5.76 -6.18 -18.57
CA VAL A 109 -5.18 -6.34 -19.92
C VAL A 109 -3.82 -5.63 -20.01
N ASN A 110 -3.69 -4.48 -19.34
CA ASN A 110 -2.46 -3.70 -19.26
C ASN A 110 -1.74 -3.93 -17.92
N SER A 111 -1.62 -5.21 -17.54
CA SER A 111 -0.99 -5.59 -16.28
C SER A 111 0.46 -5.11 -16.21
N ASN A 112 0.84 -4.58 -15.05
CA ASN A 112 2.21 -4.13 -14.82
C ASN A 112 3.09 -5.35 -14.48
N GLN A 113 3.91 -5.77 -15.44
CA GLN A 113 4.77 -6.96 -15.31
C GLN A 113 5.79 -6.85 -14.17
N GLN A 114 6.33 -5.66 -13.93
CA GLN A 114 7.24 -5.43 -12.80
C GLN A 114 6.51 -5.63 -11.47
N GLN A 115 5.31 -5.07 -11.35
CA GLN A 115 4.48 -5.22 -10.16
C GLN A 115 4.05 -6.67 -9.95
N LEU A 116 3.72 -7.39 -11.03
CA LEU A 116 3.37 -8.80 -10.96
C LEU A 116 4.53 -9.63 -10.41
N GLY A 117 5.76 -9.38 -10.87
CA GLY A 117 6.97 -9.99 -10.34
C GLY A 117 7.17 -9.71 -8.84
N SER A 118 6.95 -8.47 -8.41
CA SER A 118 7.00 -8.10 -6.98
C SER A 118 5.97 -8.87 -6.16
N ILE A 119 4.72 -8.96 -6.61
CA ILE A 119 3.65 -9.69 -5.90
C ILE A 119 4.01 -11.16 -5.74
N TYR A 120 4.53 -11.82 -6.79
CA TYR A 120 4.98 -13.21 -6.69
C TYR A 120 6.14 -13.39 -5.71
N GLY A 121 7.11 -12.47 -5.72
CA GLY A 121 8.22 -12.46 -4.77
C GLY A 121 7.73 -12.32 -3.31
N ASP A 122 6.81 -11.40 -3.08
CA ASP A 122 6.24 -11.14 -1.75
C ASP A 122 5.42 -12.33 -1.25
N ILE A 123 4.66 -13.01 -2.12
CA ILE A 123 3.95 -14.26 -1.78
C ILE A 123 4.95 -15.35 -1.42
N GLY A 124 6.02 -15.53 -2.21
CA GLY A 124 7.08 -16.48 -1.90
C GLY A 124 7.74 -16.19 -0.55
N TYR A 125 7.96 -14.92 -0.23
CA TYR A 125 8.47 -14.49 1.06
C TYR A 125 7.50 -14.84 2.22
N VAL A 126 6.19 -14.64 2.05
CA VAL A 126 5.20 -15.06 3.06
C VAL A 126 5.27 -16.57 3.33
N TYR A 127 5.32 -17.41 2.29
CA TYR A 127 5.42 -18.85 2.48
C TYR A 127 6.73 -19.26 3.18
N TYR A 128 7.85 -18.63 2.82
CA TYR A 128 9.13 -18.83 3.49
C TYR A 128 9.04 -18.48 4.99
N MET A 129 8.42 -17.35 5.32
CA MET A 129 8.22 -16.93 6.71
C MET A 129 7.31 -17.92 7.45
N LYS A 130 6.20 -18.37 6.85
CA LYS A 130 5.30 -19.37 7.46
C LYS A 130 6.01 -20.68 7.79
N ASP A 131 6.84 -21.21 6.89
CA ASP A 131 7.64 -22.42 7.16
C ASP A 131 8.61 -22.19 8.33
N SER A 132 9.27 -21.02 8.35
CA SER A 132 10.24 -20.66 9.38
C SER A 132 9.63 -20.49 10.78
N TYR A 133 8.37 -20.07 10.89
CA TYR A 133 7.63 -19.99 12.17
C TYR A 133 6.95 -21.30 12.59
N SER A 134 6.92 -22.30 11.70
CA SER A 134 6.35 -23.62 11.99
C SER A 134 7.37 -24.66 12.48
N LYS A 135 8.65 -24.28 12.55
CA LYS A 135 9.77 -25.06 13.13
C LYS A 135 10.13 -24.55 14.51
#